data_AF-A0A397NFN5-F1
#
_entry.id   AF-A0A397NFN5-F1
#
_cell.length_a   1.000
_cell.length_b   1.000
_cell.length_c   1.000
_cell.angle_alpha   90.00
_cell.angle_beta   90.00
_cell.angle_gamma   90.00
#
_symmetry.space_group_name_H-M   'P 1'
#
loop_
_entity.id
_entity.type
_entity.pdbx_description
1 polymer ?
#
loop_
_entity_poly.entity_id
_entity_poly.type
_entity_poly.pdbx_seq_one_letter_code
_entity_poly.pdbx_strand_id
1 'polypeptide(L)'
;MQLDTFGEYVRSRLEHWGGEYALHRDCEYLGFQSRNLLAVLIEHRGDMPGRAQGYKPLETDQLAQQIEDIITAVARDNVAMACALRGYYCGRGRRKVERFETANLLLANSGQRPVSNRHYLNLVELGFQRVRGWMEGIAQAA
;
A
#
# COMPACT_ATOMS: atom_id res chain seq x y z
N MET A 1 -31.05 -4.63 6.62
CA MET A 1 -29.57 -4.65 6.53
C MET A 1 -29.15 -3.26 6.10
N GLN A 2 -28.52 -2.48 6.99
CA GLN A 2 -28.06 -1.13 6.67
C GLN A 2 -26.89 -1.27 5.69
N LEU A 3 -26.97 -0.62 4.53
CA LEU A 3 -25.92 -0.69 3.52
C LEU A 3 -24.68 0.07 4.06
N ASP A 4 -23.53 -0.60 4.19
CA ASP A 4 -22.27 0.04 4.63
C ASP A 4 -21.64 0.83 3.47
N THR A 5 -22.29 1.94 3.11
CA THR A 5 -21.89 2.82 2.00
C THR A 5 -20.48 3.37 2.21
N PHE A 6 -20.11 3.68 3.45
CA PHE A 6 -18.77 4.19 3.76
C PHE A 6 -17.71 3.11 3.60
N GLY A 7 -17.97 1.88 4.07
CA GLY A 7 -17.07 0.76 3.82
C GLY A 7 -16.87 0.47 2.34
N GLU A 8 -17.93 0.55 1.53
CA GLU A 8 -17.84 0.43 0.07
C GLU A 8 -17.01 1.56 -0.56
N TYR A 9 -17.18 2.79 -0.10
CA TYR A 9 -16.37 3.93 -0.52
C TYR A 9 -14.88 3.72 -0.23
N VAL A 10 -14.53 3.30 0.99
CA VAL A 10 -13.12 3.02 1.37
C VAL A 10 -12.54 1.90 0.52
N ARG A 11 -13.30 0.83 0.26
CA ARG A 11 -12.84 -0.26 -0.64
C ARG A 11 -12.57 0.26 -2.04
N SER A 12 -13.46 1.08 -2.59
CA SER A 12 -13.27 1.70 -3.90
C SER A 12 -12.00 2.55 -3.96
N ARG A 13 -11.72 3.33 -2.91
CA ARG A 13 -10.50 4.14 -2.79
C ARG A 13 -9.23 3.29 -2.72
N LEU A 14 -9.25 2.19 -1.98
CA LEU A 14 -8.13 1.24 -1.93
C LEU A 14 -7.91 0.50 -3.26
N GLU A 15 -8.99 0.14 -3.96
CA GLU A 15 -8.92 -0.48 -5.29
C GLU A 15 -8.36 0.49 -6.35
N HIS A 16 -8.74 1.76 -6.28
CA HIS A 16 -8.20 2.83 -7.12
C HIS A 16 -6.71 3.05 -6.84
N TRP A 17 -6.35 3.20 -5.57
CA TRP A 17 -4.94 3.27 -5.14
C TRP A 17 -4.13 2.06 -5.63
N GLY A 18 -4.65 0.85 -5.50
CA GLY A 18 -3.99 -0.36 -6.00
C GLY A 18 -3.80 -0.40 -7.52
N GLY A 19 -4.66 0.27 -8.29
CA GLY A 19 -4.51 0.44 -9.74
C GLY A 19 -3.45 1.48 -10.09
N GLU A 20 -3.46 2.62 -9.40
CA GLU A 20 -2.47 3.68 -9.57
C GLU A 20 -1.07 3.20 -9.19
N TYR A 21 -0.93 2.56 -8.03
CA TYR A 21 0.33 2.04 -7.48
C TYR A 21 0.54 0.55 -7.82
N ALA A 22 0.02 0.09 -8.95
CA ALA A 22 0.09 -1.31 -9.30
C ALA A 22 1.54 -1.79 -9.45
N LEU A 23 1.87 -2.96 -8.90
CA LEU A 23 3.25 -3.44 -8.77
C LEU A 23 3.96 -3.67 -10.11
N HIS A 24 3.21 -3.82 -11.21
CA HIS A 24 3.79 -3.92 -12.54
C HIS A 24 4.27 -2.57 -13.10
N ARG A 25 3.87 -1.46 -12.47
CA ARG A 25 4.27 -0.08 -12.81
C ARG A 25 5.35 0.47 -11.87
N ASP A 26 5.83 -0.34 -10.92
CA ASP A 26 6.80 0.10 -9.90
C ASP A 26 8.09 0.69 -10.52
N CYS A 27 8.52 0.20 -11.68
CA CYS A 27 9.69 0.73 -12.40
C CYS A 27 9.39 2.05 -13.14
N GLU A 28 8.13 2.28 -13.52
CA GLU A 28 7.68 3.51 -14.20
C GLU A 28 7.68 4.69 -13.22
N TYR A 29 7.24 4.48 -11.98
CA TYR A 29 7.19 5.51 -10.94
C TYR A 29 8.55 6.00 -10.45
N LEU A 30 9.59 5.16 -10.55
CA LEU A 30 10.93 5.52 -10.08
C LEU A 30 11.82 6.15 -11.18
N GLY A 31 11.47 5.98 -12.45
CA GLY A 31 12.35 6.33 -13.57
C GLY A 31 13.63 5.49 -13.65
N PHE A 32 13.72 4.41 -12.86
CA PHE A 32 14.86 3.51 -12.75
C PHE A 32 14.40 2.07 -12.95
N GLN A 33 14.98 1.38 -13.94
CA GLN A 33 14.60 0.02 -14.31
C GLN A 33 15.05 -1.05 -13.30
N SER A 34 15.97 -0.71 -12.39
CA SER A 34 16.67 -1.67 -11.52
C SER A 34 16.13 -1.78 -10.10
N ARG A 35 15.20 -0.92 -9.67
CA ARG A 35 14.63 -0.94 -8.31
C ARG A 35 13.11 -0.84 -8.35
N ASN A 36 12.46 -1.56 -7.45
CA ASN A 36 11.02 -1.54 -7.26
C ASN A 36 10.64 -0.40 -6.29
N LEU A 37 9.57 0.36 -6.59
CA LEU A 37 9.04 1.46 -5.78
C LEU A 37 8.94 1.13 -4.29
N LEU A 38 8.55 -0.09 -3.98
CA LEU A 38 8.38 -0.54 -2.62
C LEU A 38 9.69 -0.84 -1.90
N ALA A 39 10.71 -1.37 -2.60
CA ALA A 39 12.05 -1.50 -2.02
C ALA A 39 12.60 -0.12 -1.63
N VAL A 40 12.34 0.89 -2.46
CA VAL A 40 12.73 2.27 -2.21
C VAL A 40 11.96 2.86 -1.02
N LEU A 41 10.64 2.70 -0.97
CA LEU A 41 9.86 3.16 0.17
C LEU A 41 10.27 2.46 1.47
N ILE A 42 10.61 1.17 1.43
CA ILE A 42 11.14 0.46 2.62
C ILE A 42 12.51 1.00 3.02
N GLU A 43 13.46 1.14 2.07
CA GLU A 43 14.81 1.70 2.30
C GLU A 43 14.74 3.10 2.94
N HIS A 44 13.75 3.89 2.55
CA HIS A 44 13.56 5.26 2.99
C HIS A 44 12.47 5.44 4.05
N ARG A 45 12.07 4.35 4.75
CA ARG A 45 11.09 4.38 5.86
C ARG A 45 9.73 5.01 5.51
N GLY A 46 9.30 4.81 4.27
CA GLY A 46 8.05 5.30 3.70
C GLY A 46 8.18 6.66 3.00
N ASP A 47 9.33 7.33 3.10
CA ASP A 47 9.55 8.58 2.38
C ASP A 47 10.02 8.29 0.95
N MET A 48 9.43 8.93 -0.05
CA MET A 48 9.93 8.84 -1.40
C MET A 48 11.22 9.67 -1.54
N PRO A 49 12.36 9.07 -1.92
CA PRO A 49 13.58 9.84 -2.14
C PRO A 49 13.38 10.87 -3.25
N GLY A 50 13.89 12.07 -3.01
CA GLY A 50 13.70 13.21 -3.89
C GLY A 50 14.54 13.11 -5.17
N ARG A 51 14.30 14.06 -6.09
CA ARG A 51 15.04 14.18 -7.36
C ARG A 51 16.56 14.23 -7.20
N ALA A 52 17.05 14.71 -6.04
CA ALA A 52 18.47 14.75 -5.71
C ALA A 52 19.13 13.36 -5.64
N GLN A 53 18.34 12.30 -5.39
CA GLN A 53 18.79 10.91 -5.41
C GLN A 53 18.57 10.22 -6.78
N GLY A 54 18.16 10.95 -7.81
CA GLY A 54 17.97 10.44 -9.17
C GLY A 54 16.60 9.83 -9.47
N TYR A 55 15.69 9.83 -8.49
CA TYR A 55 14.32 9.38 -8.67
C TYR A 55 13.49 10.44 -9.41
N LYS A 56 12.66 10.00 -10.36
CA LYS A 56 11.71 10.88 -11.07
C LYS A 56 10.27 10.42 -10.80
N PRO A 57 9.70 10.77 -9.63
CA PRO A 57 8.32 10.42 -9.29
C PRO A 57 7.37 10.88 -10.39
N LEU A 58 6.54 9.98 -10.90
CA LEU A 58 5.43 10.36 -11.76
C LEU A 58 4.40 11.14 -10.96
N GLU A 59 3.70 12.04 -11.65
CA GLU A 59 2.53 12.70 -11.08
C GLU A 59 1.45 11.64 -10.83
N THR A 60 1.04 11.48 -9.59
CA THR A 60 0.03 10.51 -9.15
C THR A 60 -1.31 11.18 -8.94
N ASP A 61 -2.40 10.46 -9.16
CA ASP A 61 -3.73 10.92 -8.78
C ASP A 61 -3.78 11.30 -7.28
N GLN A 62 -4.39 12.46 -6.98
CA GLN A 62 -4.41 13.01 -5.62
C GLN A 62 -5.18 12.11 -4.64
N LEU A 63 -6.22 11.42 -5.11
CA LEU A 63 -7.00 10.52 -4.26
C LEU A 63 -6.22 9.25 -3.92
N ALA A 64 -5.41 8.75 -4.85
CA ALA A 64 -4.49 7.64 -4.61
C ALA A 64 -3.32 8.06 -3.70
N GLN A 65 -2.76 9.26 -3.89
CA GLN A 65 -1.72 9.79 -3.00
C GLN A 65 -2.19 9.89 -1.55
N GLN A 66 -3.41 10.36 -1.31
CA GLN A 66 -3.97 10.41 0.05
C GLN A 66 -4.00 9.02 0.73
N ILE A 67 -4.32 7.95 -0.02
CA ILE A 67 -4.26 6.59 0.52
C ILE A 67 -2.82 6.18 0.77
N GLU A 68 -1.89 6.48 -0.14
CA GLU A 68 -0.47 6.18 0.04
C GLU A 68 0.11 6.84 1.31
N ASP A 69 -0.29 8.08 1.60
CA ASP A 69 0.12 8.78 2.82
C ASP A 69 -0.40 8.08 4.08
N ILE A 70 -1.66 7.59 4.05
CA ILE A 70 -2.24 6.80 5.15
C ILE A 70 -1.48 5.48 5.31
N ILE A 71 -1.18 4.77 4.21
CA ILE A 71 -0.43 3.50 4.26
C ILE A 71 0.99 3.73 4.79
N THR A 72 1.62 4.84 4.42
CA THR A 72 2.93 5.27 4.95
C THR A 72 2.85 5.53 6.46
N ALA A 73 1.80 6.20 6.93
CA ALA A 73 1.56 6.38 8.35
C ALA A 73 1.33 5.03 9.08
N VAL A 74 0.59 4.10 8.47
CA VAL A 74 0.41 2.73 9.00
C VAL A 74 1.75 2.01 9.09
N ALA A 75 2.63 2.15 8.09
CA ALA A 75 3.94 1.50 8.07
C ALA A 75 4.85 1.92 9.24
N ARG A 76 4.72 3.16 9.73
CA ARG A 76 5.49 3.65 10.90
C ARG A 76 5.21 2.85 12.17
N ASP A 77 3.96 2.38 12.33
CA ASP A 77 3.55 1.61 13.50
C ASP A 77 3.54 0.10 13.25
N ASN A 78 3.14 -0.30 12.03
CA ASN A 78 2.96 -1.70 11.66
C ASN A 78 3.32 -1.90 10.18
N VAL A 79 4.62 -2.06 9.93
CA VAL A 79 5.19 -2.37 8.62
C VAL A 79 4.50 -3.59 7.99
N ALA A 80 4.19 -4.61 8.80
CA ALA A 80 3.62 -5.84 8.26
C ALA A 80 2.22 -5.65 7.67
N MET A 81 1.41 -4.80 8.31
CA MET A 81 0.10 -4.41 7.80
C MET A 81 0.19 -3.62 6.50
N ALA A 82 1.13 -2.67 6.41
CA ALA A 82 1.36 -1.90 5.19
C ALA A 82 1.81 -2.80 4.02
N CYS A 83 2.74 -3.74 4.27
CA CYS A 83 3.17 -4.72 3.28
C CYS A 83 2.01 -5.62 2.82
N ALA A 84 1.15 -6.05 3.74
CA ALA A 84 -0.03 -6.86 3.43
C ALA A 84 -1.03 -6.09 2.55
N LEU A 85 -1.32 -4.82 2.88
CA LEU A 85 -2.22 -3.98 2.09
C LEU A 85 -1.69 -3.75 0.66
N ARG A 86 -0.40 -3.47 0.50
CA ARG A 86 0.23 -3.33 -0.82
C ARG A 86 0.20 -4.65 -1.60
N GLY A 87 0.54 -5.78 -0.98
CA GLY A 87 0.44 -7.08 -1.65
C GLY A 87 -0.98 -7.37 -2.14
N TYR A 88 -1.99 -7.03 -1.34
CA TYR A 88 -3.39 -7.32 -1.63
C TYR A 88 -3.98 -6.44 -2.75
N TYR A 89 -3.83 -5.12 -2.64
CA TYR A 89 -4.46 -4.15 -3.55
C TYR A 89 -3.56 -3.81 -4.75
N CYS A 90 -2.27 -3.55 -4.56
CA CYS A 90 -1.35 -3.21 -5.65
C CYS A 90 -0.96 -4.43 -6.51
N GLY A 91 -1.15 -5.65 -5.98
CA GLY A 91 -1.01 -6.91 -6.71
C GLY A 91 -2.21 -7.27 -7.59
N ARG A 92 -3.10 -6.32 -7.89
CA ARG A 92 -4.28 -6.54 -8.75
C ARG A 92 -3.87 -7.11 -10.12
N GLY A 93 -4.67 -8.05 -10.63
CA GLY A 93 -4.34 -8.82 -11.84
C GLY A 93 -3.49 -10.08 -11.59
N ARG A 94 -2.83 -10.19 -10.44
CA ARG A 94 -2.10 -11.40 -10.02
C ARG A 94 -3.00 -12.41 -9.32
N ARG A 95 -2.56 -13.68 -9.30
CA ARG A 95 -3.22 -14.76 -8.54
C ARG A 95 -3.13 -14.47 -7.05
N LYS A 96 -4.08 -14.98 -6.26
CA LYS A 96 -4.10 -14.78 -4.80
C LYS A 96 -2.80 -15.21 -4.11
N VAL A 97 -2.22 -16.34 -4.57
CA VAL A 97 -0.94 -16.85 -4.05
C VAL A 97 0.21 -15.90 -4.35
N GLU A 98 0.28 -15.36 -5.57
CA GLU A 98 1.33 -14.41 -5.98
C GLU A 98 1.27 -13.11 -5.17
N ARG A 99 0.07 -12.63 -4.84
CA ARG A 99 -0.11 -11.46 -3.96
C ARG A 99 0.41 -11.71 -2.54
N PHE A 100 0.11 -12.89 -2.01
CA PHE A 100 0.61 -13.32 -0.69
C PHE A 100 2.13 -13.48 -0.68
N GLU A 101 2.69 -14.16 -1.67
CA GLU A 101 4.15 -14.32 -1.83
C GLU A 101 4.81 -12.96 -1.96
N THR A 102 4.21 -12.05 -2.71
CA THR A 102 4.68 -10.67 -2.80
C THR A 102 4.67 -10.01 -1.43
N ALA A 103 3.55 -10.04 -0.68
CA ALA A 103 3.51 -9.47 0.68
C ALA A 103 4.63 -10.03 1.59
N ASN A 104 4.93 -11.31 1.51
CA ASN A 104 6.03 -11.94 2.26
C ASN A 104 7.43 -11.50 1.78
N LEU A 105 7.63 -11.30 0.48
CA LEU A 105 8.87 -10.71 -0.04
C LEU A 105 9.06 -9.28 0.51
N LEU A 106 7.99 -8.50 0.59
CA LEU A 106 8.02 -7.14 1.12
C LEU A 106 8.34 -7.10 2.61
N LEU A 107 7.74 -8.02 3.37
CA LEU A 107 8.07 -8.23 4.78
C LEU A 107 9.55 -8.56 4.97
N ALA A 108 10.07 -9.53 4.20
CA ALA A 108 11.45 -9.96 4.29
C ALA A 108 12.43 -8.81 3.97
N ASN A 109 12.16 -8.03 2.92
CA ASN A 109 12.95 -6.85 2.57
C ASN A 109 12.91 -5.76 3.64
N SER A 110 11.85 -5.73 4.44
CA SER A 110 11.69 -4.80 5.57
C SER A 110 12.27 -5.35 6.89
N GLY A 111 13.02 -6.46 6.84
CA GLY A 111 13.58 -7.13 8.02
C GLY A 111 12.53 -7.84 8.90
N GLN A 112 11.30 -7.99 8.41
CA GLN A 112 10.22 -8.69 9.10
C GLN A 112 10.22 -10.17 8.75
N ARG A 113 9.67 -10.98 9.67
CA ARG A 113 9.48 -12.41 9.39
C ARG A 113 8.32 -12.62 8.42
N PRO A 114 8.41 -13.58 7.49
CA PRO A 114 7.28 -13.99 6.69
C PRO A 114 6.10 -14.43 7.57
N VAL A 115 4.89 -14.20 7.09
CA VAL A 115 3.66 -14.52 7.81
C VAL A 115 2.92 -15.66 7.14
N SER A 116 2.10 -16.36 7.91
CA SER A 116 1.16 -17.35 7.36
C SER A 116 0.08 -16.67 6.52
N ASN A 117 -0.52 -17.41 5.59
CA ASN A 117 -1.62 -16.90 4.75
C ASN A 117 -2.81 -16.37 5.60
N ARG A 118 -3.18 -17.10 6.66
CA ARG A 118 -4.23 -16.65 7.59
C ARG A 118 -3.86 -15.31 8.24
N HIS A 119 -2.63 -15.16 8.70
CA HIS A 119 -2.19 -13.93 9.34
C HIS A 119 -2.12 -12.77 8.33
N TYR A 120 -1.69 -13.03 7.09
CA TYR A 120 -1.75 -12.06 5.99
C TYR A 120 -3.17 -11.55 5.74
N LEU A 121 -4.17 -12.43 5.63
CA LEU A 121 -5.56 -12.00 5.42
C LEU A 121 -6.10 -11.19 6.61
N ASN A 122 -5.74 -11.57 7.85
CA ASN A 122 -6.08 -10.79 9.03
C ASN A 122 -5.43 -9.40 9.00
N LEU A 123 -4.17 -9.28 8.56
CA LEU A 123 -3.49 -7.99 8.43
C LEU A 123 -4.17 -7.10 7.39
N VAL A 124 -4.65 -7.66 6.27
CA VAL A 124 -5.42 -6.93 5.26
C VAL A 124 -6.73 -6.42 5.86
N GLU A 125 -7.47 -7.26 6.59
CA GLU A 125 -8.74 -6.87 7.21
C GLU A 125 -8.56 -5.78 8.27
N LEU A 126 -7.59 -5.93 9.16
CA LEU A 126 -7.25 -4.91 10.17
C LEU A 126 -6.75 -3.62 9.52
N GLY A 127 -5.95 -3.75 8.45
CA GLY A 127 -5.48 -2.63 7.66
C GLY A 127 -6.61 -1.85 7.01
N PHE A 128 -7.60 -2.54 6.46
CA PHE A 128 -8.82 -1.92 5.93
C PHE A 128 -9.55 -1.10 7.01
N GLN A 129 -9.76 -1.67 8.20
CA GLN A 129 -10.40 -0.95 9.30
C GLN A 129 -9.60 0.28 9.75
N ARG A 130 -8.26 0.19 9.72
CA ARG A 130 -7.40 1.31 10.07
C ARG A 130 -7.48 2.43 9.04
N VAL A 131 -7.46 2.11 7.75
CA VAL A 131 -7.64 3.09 6.66
C VAL A 131 -9.03 3.73 6.75
N ARG A 132 -10.07 2.92 6.99
CA ARG A 132 -11.45 3.42 7.22
C ARG A 132 -11.47 4.47 8.33
N GLY A 133 -10.92 4.15 9.51
CA GLY A 133 -10.92 5.09 10.64
C GLY A 133 -10.16 6.39 10.36
N TRP A 134 -9.05 6.33 9.62
CA TRP A 134 -8.33 7.52 9.17
C TRP A 134 -9.18 8.38 8.23
N MET A 135 -9.85 7.76 7.27
CA MET A 135 -10.73 8.45 6.32
C MET A 135 -11.95 9.06 7.00
N GLU A 136 -12.53 8.39 8.01
CA GLU A 136 -13.60 8.95 8.84
C GLU A 136 -13.11 10.20 9.59
N GLY A 137 -11.90 10.14 10.18
CA GLY A 137 -11.29 11.28 10.85
C GLY A 137 -11.04 12.48 9.92
N ILE A 138 -10.56 12.23 8.69
CA ILE A 138 -10.38 13.29 7.68
C ILE A 138 -11.74 13.90 7.28
N ALA A 139 -12.76 13.07 7.08
CA ALA A 139 -14.10 13.54 6.69
C ALA A 139 -14.78 14.36 7.79
N GLN A 140 -14.46 14.14 9.07
CA GLN A 140 -14.98 14.93 10.19
C GLN A 140 -14.22 16.25 10.42
N ALA A 141 -12.98 16.33 9.95
CA ALA A 141 -12.12 17.51 10.10
C ALA A 141 -12.23 18.50 8.92
N ALA A 142 -12.83 18.08 7.80
CA ALA A 142 -13.10 18.89 6.61
C ALA A 142 -14.44 19.63 6.72
#